data_AF-A0A454CRD0-F1
#
_entry.id   AF-A0A454CRD0-F1
#
_cell.length_a   1.000
_cell.length_b   1.000
_cell.length_c   1.000
_cell.angle_alpha   90.00
_cell.angle_beta   90.00
_cell.angle_gamma   90.00
#
_symmetry.space_group_name_H-M   'P 1'
#
loop_
_entity.id
_entity.type
_entity.pdbx_description
1 polymer ?
#
loop_
_entity_poly.entity_id
_entity_poly.type
_entity_poly.pdbx_seq_one_letter_code
_entity_poly.pdbx_strand_id
1 'polypeptide(L)'
;MDDVPVVTQIDSLQVDEDDLPLGSDSPKEPLTVSGEFEVTSADGIDSFVLDLSTNPVPNLKSGGEDVTISPDASASTADALVYIGQTANGATVFTLTLHQDGKYDFELS
;
A
#
# COMPACT_ATOMS: atom_id res chain seq x y z
N MET A 1 24.52 17.77 13.57
CA MET A 1 23.70 16.70 14.16
C MET A 1 22.82 16.29 13.02
N ASP A 2 23.07 15.10 12.50
CA ASP A 2 22.25 14.44 11.48
C ASP A 2 21.03 13.87 12.23
N ASP A 3 19.82 14.14 11.76
CA ASP A 3 18.58 13.71 12.41
C ASP A 3 17.97 12.53 11.65
N VAL A 4 17.32 11.62 12.37
CA VAL A 4 16.64 10.47 11.75
C VAL A 4 15.22 10.92 11.43
N PRO A 5 14.74 10.83 10.16
CA PRO A 5 13.37 11.15 9.83
C PRO A 5 12.38 10.37 10.71
N VAL A 6 11.38 11.06 11.23
CA VAL A 6 10.34 10.46 12.09
C VAL A 6 8.98 10.63 11.44
N VAL A 7 8.26 9.52 11.25
CA VAL A 7 6.85 9.52 10.87
C VAL A 7 6.03 9.94 12.09
N THR A 8 5.31 11.06 11.99
CA THR A 8 4.55 11.67 13.09
C THR A 8 3.06 11.38 12.99
N GLN A 9 2.53 11.18 11.78
CA GLN A 9 1.13 10.86 11.55
C GLN A 9 0.98 9.95 10.33
N ILE A 10 -0.04 9.09 10.39
CA ILE A 10 -0.44 8.20 9.30
C ILE A 10 -1.97 8.21 9.25
N ASP A 11 -2.53 8.38 8.05
CA ASP A 11 -3.96 8.24 7.84
C ASP A 11 -4.37 6.76 7.90
N SER A 12 -5.34 6.45 8.77
CA SER A 12 -5.97 5.12 8.77
C SER A 12 -6.99 5.07 7.64
N LEU A 13 -6.77 4.16 6.69
CA LEU A 13 -7.67 3.94 5.56
C LEU A 13 -8.31 2.55 5.66
N GLN A 14 -9.47 2.38 5.02
CA GLN A 14 -10.18 1.11 4.94
C GLN A 14 -10.89 1.00 3.58
N VAL A 15 -10.85 -0.22 3.05
CA VAL A 15 -11.64 -0.72 1.93
C VAL A 15 -12.07 -2.12 2.29
N ASP A 16 -13.22 -2.56 1.81
CA ASP A 16 -13.82 -3.83 2.21
C ASP A 16 -13.97 -4.78 1.01
N GLU A 17 -13.72 -6.08 1.23
CA GLU A 17 -13.75 -7.10 0.17
C GLU A 17 -15.17 -7.36 -0.34
N ASP A 18 -16.18 -7.11 0.48
CA ASP A 18 -17.59 -7.21 0.11
C ASP A 18 -18.03 -6.13 -0.88
N ASP A 19 -17.23 -5.09 -1.09
CA ASP A 19 -17.42 -4.08 -2.13
C ASP A 19 -16.89 -4.47 -3.51
N LEU A 20 -16.16 -5.59 -3.61
CA LEU A 20 -15.73 -6.11 -4.90
C LEU A 20 -16.95 -6.42 -5.81
N PRO A 21 -16.79 -6.52 -7.14
CA PRO A 21 -17.89 -6.77 -8.06
C PRO A 21 -18.72 -8.03 -7.75
N LEU A 22 -18.12 -9.01 -7.09
CA LEU A 22 -18.76 -10.25 -6.63
C LEU A 22 -18.98 -10.31 -5.10
N GLY A 23 -18.63 -9.24 -4.39
CA GLY A 23 -18.79 -9.13 -2.95
C GLY A 23 -20.25 -8.99 -2.53
N SER A 24 -20.52 -9.22 -1.25
CA SER A 24 -21.88 -9.35 -0.70
C SER A 24 -22.64 -8.04 -0.57
N ASP A 25 -21.95 -6.90 -0.54
CA ASP A 25 -22.58 -5.62 -0.26
C ASP A 25 -23.35 -5.10 -1.48
N SER A 26 -24.56 -4.59 -1.20
CA SER A 26 -25.49 -4.10 -2.22
C SER A 26 -25.20 -2.65 -2.61
N PRO A 27 -25.11 -1.68 -1.66
CA PRO A 27 -24.30 -0.49 -1.93
C PRO A 27 -22.85 -0.91 -2.06
N LYS A 28 -22.11 -0.26 -2.95
CA LYS A 28 -20.68 -0.51 -3.13
C LYS A 28 -19.93 0.75 -2.73
N GLU A 29 -18.97 0.61 -1.84
CA GLU A 29 -18.05 1.66 -1.43
C GLU A 29 -16.86 1.72 -2.40
N PRO A 30 -16.10 2.83 -2.41
CA PRO A 30 -14.91 2.94 -3.24
C PRO A 30 -13.85 1.89 -2.86
N LEU A 31 -13.34 1.19 -3.87
CA LEU A 31 -12.21 0.26 -3.73
C LEU A 31 -10.86 0.95 -3.71
N THR A 32 -10.85 2.28 -3.87
CA THR A 32 -9.64 3.10 -3.88
C THR A 32 -9.71 4.13 -2.77
N VAL A 33 -8.64 4.22 -1.99
CA VAL A 33 -8.45 5.19 -0.92
C VAL A 33 -7.05 5.77 -0.99
N SER A 34 -6.91 7.03 -0.60
CA SER A 34 -5.64 7.75 -0.58
C SER A 34 -5.38 8.31 0.80
N GLY A 35 -4.10 8.43 1.16
CA GLY A 35 -3.67 9.01 2.43
C GLY A 35 -2.26 9.59 2.32
N GLU A 36 -1.74 10.10 3.44
CA GLU A 36 -0.39 10.63 3.50
C GLU A 36 0.35 10.29 4.79
N PHE A 37 1.68 10.25 4.69
CA PHE A 37 2.59 10.24 5.83
C PHE A 37 3.00 11.67 6.15
N GLU A 38 2.84 12.08 7.41
CA GLU A 38 3.57 13.25 7.90
C GLU A 38 4.93 12.80 8.41
N VAL A 39 6.00 13.36 7.83
CA VAL A 39 7.37 13.08 8.25
C VAL A 39 8.09 14.36 8.61
N THR A 40 8.72 14.37 9.77
CA THR A 40 9.60 15.46 10.19
C THR A 40 11.05 15.05 9.98
N SER A 41 11.81 15.89 9.28
CA SER A 41 13.26 15.76 9.10
C SER A 41 13.89 17.14 9.05
N ALA A 42 15.08 17.30 9.64
CA ALA A 42 15.84 18.54 9.60
C ALA A 42 16.49 18.79 8.22
N ASP A 43 16.86 17.72 7.51
CA ASP A 43 17.65 17.77 6.27
C ASP A 43 16.81 17.39 5.02
N GLY A 44 15.50 17.19 5.21
CA GLY A 44 14.57 16.77 4.15
C GLY A 44 14.41 15.25 4.06
N ILE A 45 13.62 14.81 3.07
CA ILE A 45 13.36 13.39 2.79
C ILE A 45 13.88 13.09 1.38
N ASP A 46 14.68 12.04 1.26
CA ASP A 46 15.23 11.59 -0.03
C ASP A 46 14.26 10.63 -0.74
N SER A 47 13.72 9.65 -0.02
CA SER A 47 12.78 8.67 -0.59
C SER A 47 11.83 8.06 0.44
N PHE A 48 10.72 7.56 -0.06
CA PHE A 48 9.76 6.73 0.64
C PHE A 48 9.75 5.33 0.01
N VAL A 49 10.04 4.33 0.82
CA VAL A 49 10.07 2.91 0.40
C VAL A 49 9.32 2.06 1.40
N LEU A 50 8.60 1.04 0.89
CA LEU A 50 8.04 0.00 1.75
C LEU A 50 9.15 -1.00 2.10
N ASP A 51 9.45 -1.13 3.38
CA ASP A 51 10.39 -2.14 3.87
C ASP A 51 9.75 -3.53 3.83
N LEU A 52 10.25 -4.35 2.91
CA LEU A 52 9.83 -5.74 2.71
C LEU A 52 10.85 -6.75 3.27
N SER A 53 11.82 -6.30 4.09
CA SER A 53 12.80 -7.19 4.74
C SER A 53 12.13 -8.19 5.70
N THR A 54 10.94 -7.85 6.18
CA THR A 54 10.01 -8.75 6.87
C THR A 54 8.65 -8.71 6.16
N ASN A 55 7.78 -9.70 6.40
CA ASN A 55 6.41 -9.64 5.89
C ASN A 55 5.63 -8.58 6.70
N PRO A 56 5.26 -7.41 6.12
CA PRO A 56 4.60 -6.35 6.87
C PRO A 56 3.14 -6.70 7.22
N VAL A 57 2.54 -7.69 6.55
CA VAL A 57 1.14 -8.10 6.71
C VAL A 57 1.03 -9.62 6.94
N PRO A 58 1.53 -10.14 8.08
CA PRO A 58 1.48 -11.56 8.35
C PRO A 58 0.03 -12.05 8.44
N ASN A 59 -0.24 -13.21 7.83
CA ASN A 59 -1.56 -13.86 7.78
C ASN A 59 -2.62 -13.15 6.94
N LEU A 60 -2.25 -12.17 6.11
CA LEU A 60 -3.17 -11.64 5.11
C LEU A 60 -3.53 -12.74 4.10
N LYS A 61 -4.83 -12.95 3.90
CA LYS A 61 -5.36 -13.98 3.01
C LYS A 61 -6.44 -13.39 2.11
N SER A 62 -6.56 -13.92 0.89
CA SER A 62 -7.67 -13.68 -0.03
C SER A 62 -8.17 -15.01 -0.54
N GLY A 63 -9.47 -15.28 -0.44
CA GLY A 63 -10.04 -16.58 -0.77
C GLY A 63 -9.45 -17.77 0.01
N GLY A 64 -8.81 -17.51 1.17
CA GLY A 64 -8.10 -18.51 1.97
C GLY A 64 -6.62 -18.74 1.59
N GLU A 65 -6.16 -18.17 0.48
CA GLU A 65 -4.75 -18.21 0.05
C GLU A 65 -3.93 -17.08 0.67
N ASP A 66 -2.65 -17.33 0.95
CA ASP A 66 -1.74 -16.30 1.47
C ASP A 66 -1.47 -15.22 0.42
N VAL A 67 -1.42 -13.97 0.87
CA VAL A 67 -1.07 -12.82 0.04
C VAL A 67 0.36 -12.39 0.35
N THR A 68 1.17 -12.24 -0.69
CA THR A 68 2.54 -11.70 -0.60
C THR A 68 2.64 -10.36 -1.30
N ILE A 69 3.39 -9.43 -0.72
CA ILE A 69 3.65 -8.12 -1.32
C ILE A 69 4.99 -8.15 -2.05
N SER A 70 5.01 -7.66 -3.28
CA SER A 70 6.23 -7.47 -4.06
C SER A 70 6.21 -6.17 -4.86
N PRO A 71 7.37 -5.54 -5.12
CA PRO A 71 7.41 -4.37 -5.98
C PRO A 71 7.08 -4.74 -7.44
N ASP A 72 6.30 -3.90 -8.11
CA ASP A 72 6.13 -3.93 -9.56
C ASP A 72 7.08 -2.92 -10.21
N ALA A 73 8.25 -3.42 -10.61
CA ALA A 73 9.26 -2.61 -11.27
C ALA A 73 8.82 -2.08 -12.65
N SER A 74 7.81 -2.68 -13.28
CA SER A 74 7.32 -2.26 -14.59
C SER A 74 6.34 -1.07 -14.49
N ALA A 75 5.61 -0.98 -13.39
CA ALA A 75 4.70 0.13 -13.08
C ALA A 75 5.38 1.25 -12.26
N SER A 76 6.49 0.96 -11.57
CA SER A 76 7.21 1.94 -10.76
C SER A 76 7.95 2.98 -11.60
N THR A 77 8.05 4.19 -11.06
CA THR A 77 8.74 5.35 -11.64
C THR A 77 9.65 6.01 -10.60
N ALA A 78 10.33 7.10 -10.98
CA ALA A 78 11.12 7.89 -10.04
C ALA A 78 10.25 8.61 -9.00
N ASP A 79 9.01 8.99 -9.36
CA ASP A 79 8.12 9.78 -8.50
C ASP A 79 7.21 8.89 -7.65
N ALA A 80 7.01 7.63 -8.04
CA ALA A 80 6.14 6.69 -7.33
C ALA A 80 6.61 5.23 -7.48
N LEU A 81 6.59 4.50 -6.38
CA LEU A 81 6.86 3.06 -6.34
C LEU A 81 5.56 2.29 -6.22
N VAL A 82 5.40 1.25 -7.03
CA VAL A 82 4.20 0.40 -7.05
C VAL A 82 4.51 -0.94 -6.40
N TYR A 83 3.64 -1.36 -5.47
CA TYR A 83 3.69 -2.65 -4.79
C TYR A 83 2.38 -3.38 -5.04
N ILE A 84 2.47 -4.68 -5.33
CA ILE A 84 1.30 -5.52 -5.60
C ILE A 84 1.23 -6.59 -4.51
N GLY A 85 0.05 -6.71 -3.90
CA GLY A 85 -0.33 -7.87 -3.11
C GLY A 85 -0.90 -8.94 -4.04
N GLN A 86 -0.26 -10.11 -4.12
CA GLN A 86 -0.71 -11.21 -4.96
C GLN A 86 -0.85 -12.51 -4.16
N THR A 87 -1.83 -13.33 -4.53
CA THR A 87 -1.87 -14.72 -4.06
C THR A 87 -0.82 -15.57 -4.79
N ALA A 88 -0.53 -16.76 -4.25
CA ALA A 88 0.41 -17.69 -4.87
C ALA A 88 -0.01 -18.14 -6.29
N ASN A 89 -1.29 -18.01 -6.65
CA ASN A 89 -1.80 -18.35 -7.98
C ASN A 89 -1.62 -17.21 -9.01
N GLY A 90 -1.13 -16.04 -8.58
CA GLY A 90 -0.89 -14.87 -9.42
C GLY A 90 -2.05 -13.89 -9.52
N ALA A 91 -3.15 -14.10 -8.78
CA ALA A 91 -4.23 -13.12 -8.68
C ALA A 91 -3.76 -11.91 -7.87
N THR A 92 -3.90 -10.72 -8.46
CA THR A 92 -3.73 -9.46 -7.75
C THR A 92 -4.90 -9.24 -6.80
N VAL A 93 -4.58 -8.98 -5.54
CA VAL A 93 -5.54 -8.67 -4.47
C VAL A 93 -5.60 -7.17 -4.23
N PHE A 94 -4.46 -6.49 -4.31
CA PHE A 94 -4.42 -5.03 -4.21
C PHE A 94 -3.17 -4.44 -4.87
N THR A 95 -3.22 -3.15 -5.13
CA THR A 95 -2.11 -2.32 -5.57
C THR A 95 -1.91 -1.17 -4.58
N LEU A 96 -0.68 -0.96 -4.14
CA LEU A 96 -0.24 0.20 -3.35
C LEU A 96 0.71 1.04 -4.19
N THR A 97 0.36 2.28 -4.45
CA THR A 97 1.23 3.27 -5.07
C THR A 97 1.75 4.21 -3.99
N LEU A 98 3.06 4.20 -3.74
CA LEU A 98 3.74 5.05 -2.77
C LEU A 98 4.48 6.18 -3.48
N HIS A 99 3.99 7.39 -3.32
CA HIS A 99 4.57 8.59 -3.92
C HIS A 99 5.74 9.10 -3.08
N GLN A 100 6.76 9.66 -3.74
CA GLN A 100 7.95 10.19 -3.05
C GLN A 100 7.70 11.53 -2.33
N ASP A 101 6.49 12.08 -2.41
CA ASP A 101 6.03 13.21 -1.61
C ASP A 101 5.35 12.80 -0.29
N GLY A 102 5.31 11.49 0.01
CA GLY A 102 4.70 10.95 1.22
C GLY A 102 3.22 10.59 1.08
N LYS A 103 2.61 10.81 -0.08
CA LYS A 103 1.24 10.33 -0.36
C LYS A 103 1.25 8.88 -0.77
N TYR A 104 0.10 8.24 -0.63
CA TYR A 104 -0.11 6.90 -1.17
C TYR A 104 -1.56 6.69 -1.61
N ASP A 105 -1.71 5.82 -2.59
CA ASP A 105 -2.99 5.31 -3.07
C ASP A 105 -3.03 3.79 -2.88
N PHE A 106 -4.12 3.30 -2.32
CA PHE A 106 -4.41 1.88 -2.19
C PHE A 106 -5.65 1.55 -3.03
N GLU A 107 -5.54 0.52 -3.86
CA GLU A 107 -6.64 -0.03 -4.67
C GLU A 107 -6.82 -1.51 -4.37
N LEU A 108 -8.03 -1.91 -3.99
CA LEU A 108 -8.44 -3.30 -3.84
C LEU A 108 -8.93 -3.88 -5.18
N SER A 109 -8.60 -5.14 -5.46
CA SER A 109 -8.85 -5.82 -6.75
C SER A 109 -9.67 -7.11 -6.63
#